data_AF-A0A1Q3JSC6-F1
#
_entry.id   AF-A0A1Q3JSC6-F1
#
_cell.length_a   1.000
_cell.length_b   1.000
_cell.length_c   1.000
_cell.angle_alpha   90.00
_cell.angle_beta   90.00
_cell.angle_gamma   90.00
#
_symmetry.space_group_name_H-M   'P 1'
#
loop_
_entity.id
_entity.type
_entity.pdbx_description
1 polymer ?
#
loop_
_entity_poly.entity_id
_entity_poly.type
_entity_poly.pdbx_seq_one_letter_code
_entity_poly.pdbx_strand_id
1 'polypeptide(L)'
;FMSAGNTGAMLIGAMYSIKAVDGVLRPTISSVIPKQNGGTGVLLDVGLNTDCKPEQLNQFAVMGSVYAQTVLGVENPKVGLLNVGEEEGKGDILTQAAYQLLKGNNSINFIGNLEGRDAFNDKADVMVCDGFTGNIILKMAESIYDLAVKENIDNKYFNRFNFEIYGGTPVLGVAKPVIIGHGISHRISFANMIDVAAKMVHTHVLDKVKQAIQKLR
;
A
#
# COMPACT_ATOMS: atom_id res chain seq x y z
N PHE A 1 16.49 2.50 6.30
CA PHE A 1 16.77 1.12 6.75
C PHE A 1 16.11 0.17 5.76
N MET A 2 16.83 -0.85 5.29
CA MET A 2 16.31 -1.78 4.28
C MET A 2 16.80 -3.18 4.63
N SER A 3 15.93 -4.17 4.52
CA SER A 3 16.30 -5.58 4.72
C SER A 3 15.27 -6.50 4.05
N ALA A 4 15.67 -7.73 3.75
CA ALA A 4 14.82 -8.81 3.27
C ALA A 4 14.68 -9.92 4.35
N GLY A 5 14.92 -9.58 5.62
CA GLY A 5 14.77 -10.48 6.76
C GLY A 5 13.31 -10.69 7.17
N ASN A 6 13.10 -11.27 8.35
CA ASN A 6 11.76 -11.49 8.88
C ASN A 6 11.01 -10.14 9.05
N THR A 7 9.88 -9.98 8.34
CA THR A 7 9.04 -8.77 8.32
C THR A 7 8.67 -8.30 9.73
N GLY A 8 8.29 -9.21 10.63
CA GLY A 8 7.90 -8.89 12.01
C GLY A 8 9.07 -8.34 12.83
N ALA A 9 10.23 -8.99 12.78
CA ALA A 9 11.42 -8.52 13.46
C ALA A 9 11.88 -7.15 12.93
N MET A 10 11.80 -6.96 11.61
CA MET A 10 12.11 -5.68 10.97
C MET A 10 11.18 -4.56 11.43
N LEU A 11 9.87 -4.83 11.52
CA LEU A 11 8.90 -3.86 12.02
C LEU A 11 9.21 -3.47 13.45
N ILE A 12 9.44 -4.44 14.35
CA ILE A 12 9.74 -4.18 15.75
C ILE A 12 11.01 -3.32 15.87
N GLY A 13 12.07 -3.68 15.15
CA GLY A 13 13.32 -2.93 15.14
C GLY A 13 13.16 -1.50 14.60
N ALA A 14 12.39 -1.34 13.53
CA ALA A 14 12.07 -0.03 12.95
C ALA A 14 11.23 0.82 13.91
N MET A 15 10.22 0.25 14.54
CA MET A 15 9.37 0.97 15.50
C MET A 15 10.14 1.41 16.75
N TYR A 16 11.07 0.59 17.24
CA TYR A 16 11.91 0.94 18.39
C TYR A 16 12.93 2.04 18.05
N SER A 17 13.57 1.94 16.88
CA SER A 17 14.72 2.79 16.51
C SER A 17 14.33 4.05 15.75
N ILE A 18 13.40 3.92 14.81
CA ILE A 18 12.97 4.99 13.90
C ILE A 18 11.68 5.67 14.40
N LYS A 19 10.79 4.89 15.03
CA LYS A 19 9.48 5.31 15.56
C LYS A 19 8.48 5.71 14.47
N ALA A 20 7.20 5.71 14.84
CA ALA A 20 6.14 6.27 14.01
C ALA A 20 6.25 7.80 13.95
N VAL A 21 5.73 8.36 12.86
CA VAL A 21 5.46 9.78 12.74
C VAL A 21 4.43 10.20 13.79
N ASP A 22 4.60 11.37 14.43
CA ASP A 22 3.62 11.87 15.39
C ASP A 22 2.22 11.95 14.77
N GLY A 23 1.22 11.40 15.49
CA GLY A 23 -0.17 11.31 15.05
C GLY A 23 -0.52 10.06 14.25
N VAL A 24 0.46 9.32 13.72
CA VAL A 24 0.19 8.02 13.09
C VAL A 24 -0.17 7.00 14.16
N LEU A 25 -1.37 6.41 14.05
CA LEU A 25 -1.87 5.39 14.97
C LEU A 25 -1.09 4.09 14.82
N ARG A 26 -0.91 3.65 13.58
CA ARG A 26 -0.05 2.53 13.20
C ARG A 26 0.57 2.78 11.84
N PRO A 27 1.84 2.41 11.63
CA PRO A 27 2.39 2.34 10.28
C PRO A 27 1.65 1.28 9.47
N THR A 28 1.83 1.30 8.16
CA THR A 28 1.25 0.34 7.21
C THR A 28 2.29 -0.06 6.16
N ILE A 29 2.12 -1.23 5.56
CA ILE A 29 2.92 -1.64 4.40
C ILE A 29 2.08 -1.58 3.14
N SER A 30 2.73 -1.22 2.03
CA SER A 30 2.09 -1.11 0.72
C SER A 30 2.63 -2.09 -0.31
N SER A 31 1.78 -2.49 -1.24
CA SER A 31 2.23 -3.13 -2.48
C SER A 31 1.83 -2.30 -3.69
N VAL A 32 2.74 -2.21 -4.67
CA VAL A 32 2.42 -1.68 -5.98
C VAL A 32 1.59 -2.74 -6.72
N ILE A 33 0.45 -2.33 -7.28
CA ILE A 33 -0.41 -3.20 -8.08
C ILE A 33 -0.40 -2.69 -9.53
N PRO A 34 -0.02 -3.52 -10.51
CA PRO A 34 -0.09 -3.11 -11.92
C PRO A 34 -1.54 -3.00 -12.38
N LYS A 35 -1.84 -1.92 -13.11
CA LYS A 35 -3.15 -1.67 -13.71
C LYS A 35 -3.19 -2.05 -15.18
N GLN A 36 -4.39 -2.35 -15.67
CA GLN A 36 -4.65 -2.71 -17.07
C GLN A 36 -4.19 -1.63 -18.07
N ASN A 37 -4.30 -0.33 -17.73
CA ASN A 37 -3.85 0.75 -18.60
C ASN A 37 -2.32 0.96 -18.66
N GLY A 38 -1.52 0.11 -18.00
CA GLY A 38 -0.08 0.26 -17.92
C GLY A 38 0.41 1.08 -16.72
N GLY A 39 -0.48 1.78 -16.01
CA GLY A 39 -0.18 2.50 -14.77
C GLY A 39 -0.05 1.57 -13.56
N THR A 40 0.20 2.14 -12.39
CA THR A 40 0.33 1.43 -11.12
C THR A 40 -0.57 2.05 -10.06
N GLY A 41 -1.23 1.20 -9.26
CA GLY A 41 -1.91 1.59 -8.03
C GLY A 41 -1.12 1.16 -6.79
N VAL A 42 -1.61 1.51 -5.62
CA VAL A 42 -1.05 1.11 -4.33
C VAL A 42 -2.12 0.47 -3.45
N LEU A 43 -1.86 -0.76 -3.00
CA LEU A 43 -2.70 -1.50 -2.07
C LEU A 43 -2.12 -1.37 -0.66
N LEU A 44 -2.95 -1.00 0.31
CA LEU A 44 -2.62 -0.81 1.72
C LEU A 44 -3.75 -1.34 2.59
N ASP A 45 -3.54 -2.00 3.72
CA ASP A 45 -2.32 -2.62 4.20
C ASP A 45 -2.15 -4.02 3.57
N VAL A 46 -0.93 -4.50 3.36
CA VAL A 46 -0.66 -5.85 2.80
C VAL A 46 -0.03 -6.82 3.79
N GLY A 47 -0.23 -6.60 5.09
CA GLY A 47 0.08 -7.61 6.11
C GLY A 47 0.78 -7.11 7.37
N LEU A 48 0.86 -5.79 7.59
CA LEU A 48 1.43 -5.28 8.83
C LEU A 48 0.44 -5.31 10.00
N ASN A 49 -0.82 -5.03 9.73
CA ASN A 49 -1.90 -4.93 10.69
C ASN A 49 -3.02 -5.88 10.30
N THR A 50 -2.98 -7.12 10.80
CA THR A 50 -4.03 -8.13 10.55
C THR A 50 -5.42 -7.60 10.94
N ASP A 51 -5.53 -7.03 12.14
CA ASP A 51 -6.74 -6.39 12.62
C ASP A 51 -6.55 -4.88 12.68
N CYS A 52 -7.49 -4.15 12.08
CA CYS A 52 -7.49 -2.70 12.02
C CYS A 52 -8.69 -2.09 12.76
N LYS A 53 -8.54 -0.83 13.15
CA LYS A 53 -9.65 0.06 13.53
C LYS A 53 -10.03 0.98 12.35
N PRO A 54 -11.27 1.47 12.28
CA PRO A 54 -11.71 2.40 11.22
C PRO A 54 -10.79 3.61 11.03
N GLU A 55 -10.30 4.20 12.12
CA GLU A 55 -9.43 5.38 12.08
C GLU A 55 -8.06 5.06 11.48
N GLN A 56 -7.61 3.81 11.59
CA GLN A 56 -6.35 3.36 10.96
C GLN A 56 -6.52 3.27 9.45
N LEU A 57 -7.63 2.70 8.95
CA LEU A 57 -7.94 2.68 7.52
C LEU A 57 -8.03 4.11 6.96
N ASN A 58 -8.63 5.04 7.71
CA ASN A 58 -8.66 6.46 7.31
C ASN A 58 -7.25 7.07 7.20
N GLN A 59 -6.32 6.74 8.11
CA GLN A 59 -4.94 7.17 7.99
C GLN A 59 -4.19 6.46 6.85
N PHE A 60 -4.48 5.19 6.58
CA PHE A 60 -3.88 4.44 5.47
C PHE A 60 -4.28 5.06 4.13
N ALA A 61 -5.53 5.52 4.00
CA ALA A 61 -6.00 6.27 2.85
C ALA A 61 -5.18 7.56 2.61
N VAL A 62 -4.93 8.33 3.66
CA VAL A 62 -4.12 9.55 3.57
C VAL A 62 -2.67 9.25 3.21
N MET A 63 -2.05 8.28 3.88
CA MET A 63 -0.68 7.86 3.59
C MET A 63 -0.53 7.33 2.16
N GLY A 64 -1.49 6.52 1.71
CA GLY A 64 -1.54 6.00 0.36
C GLY A 64 -1.74 7.09 -0.69
N SER A 65 -2.62 8.06 -0.43
CA SER A 65 -2.82 9.21 -1.32
C SER A 65 -1.55 10.04 -1.46
N VAL A 66 -0.89 10.37 -0.35
CA VAL A 66 0.39 11.10 -0.38
C VAL A 66 1.46 10.28 -1.12
N TYR A 67 1.56 8.96 -0.89
CA TYR A 67 2.51 8.11 -1.60
C TYR A 67 2.23 8.04 -3.10
N ALA A 68 0.98 7.83 -3.50
CA ALA A 68 0.59 7.79 -4.90
C ALA A 68 0.89 9.13 -5.60
N GLN A 69 0.62 10.25 -4.95
CA GLN A 69 0.90 11.58 -5.50
C GLN A 69 2.39 11.86 -5.64
N THR A 70 3.17 11.53 -4.62
CA THR A 70 4.58 11.97 -4.54
C THR A 70 5.54 10.98 -5.17
N VAL A 71 5.29 9.68 -4.99
CA VAL A 71 6.17 8.61 -5.46
C VAL A 71 5.65 8.03 -6.77
N LEU A 72 4.34 7.82 -6.93
CA LEU A 72 3.80 7.28 -8.19
C LEU A 72 3.47 8.37 -9.22
N GLY A 73 3.47 9.65 -8.82
CA GLY A 73 3.22 10.78 -9.72
C GLY A 73 1.76 10.97 -10.12
N VAL A 74 0.81 10.46 -9.33
CA VAL A 74 -0.62 10.57 -9.59
C VAL A 74 -1.17 11.86 -8.96
N GLU A 75 -1.48 12.88 -9.76
CA GLU A 75 -1.79 14.23 -9.26
C GLU A 75 -2.95 14.28 -8.24
N ASN A 76 -4.06 13.60 -8.52
CA ASN A 76 -5.23 13.51 -7.63
C ASN A 76 -5.68 12.05 -7.44
N PRO A 77 -4.97 11.26 -6.60
CA PRO A 77 -5.18 9.81 -6.51
C PRO A 77 -6.58 9.46 -6.04
N LYS A 78 -7.30 8.66 -6.82
CA LYS A 78 -8.61 8.12 -6.44
C LYS A 78 -8.41 7.06 -5.35
N VAL A 79 -9.02 7.27 -4.19
CA VAL A 79 -8.92 6.38 -3.04
C VAL A 79 -10.21 5.60 -2.90
N GLY A 80 -10.13 4.27 -2.80
CA GLY A 80 -11.30 3.43 -2.52
C GLY A 80 -11.04 2.41 -1.41
N LEU A 81 -12.13 2.03 -0.76
CA LEU A 81 -12.15 1.04 0.32
C LEU A 81 -12.49 -0.33 -0.26
N LEU A 82 -11.61 -1.32 -0.12
CA LEU A 82 -11.92 -2.67 -0.55
C LEU A 82 -13.06 -3.25 0.28
N ASN A 83 -13.99 -3.88 -0.42
CA ASN A 83 -15.25 -4.31 0.13
C ASN A 83 -15.84 -5.47 -0.69
N VAL A 84 -16.91 -6.07 -0.18
CA VAL A 84 -17.67 -7.17 -0.82
C VAL A 84 -18.75 -6.68 -1.78
N GLY A 85 -18.93 -5.36 -1.91
CA GLY A 85 -19.87 -4.73 -2.84
C GLY A 85 -19.66 -3.21 -2.89
N GLU A 86 -20.19 -2.57 -3.94
CA GLU A 86 -19.96 -1.14 -4.19
C GLU A 86 -20.84 -0.22 -3.36
N GLU A 87 -21.96 -0.71 -2.80
CA GLU A 87 -22.89 0.12 -2.04
C GLU A 87 -22.31 0.54 -0.69
N GLU A 88 -22.62 1.76 -0.24
CA GLU A 88 -22.10 2.38 1.00
C GLU A 88 -22.29 1.50 2.26
N GLY A 89 -23.40 0.76 2.36
CA GLY A 89 -23.69 -0.10 3.50
C GLY A 89 -23.08 -1.51 3.45
N LYS A 90 -22.30 -1.84 2.41
CA LYS A 90 -21.67 -3.17 2.29
C LYS A 90 -20.42 -3.29 3.16
N GLY A 91 -20.11 -4.54 3.46
CA GLY A 91 -18.92 -4.92 4.21
C GLY A 91 -19.24 -5.36 5.62
N ASP A 92 -18.18 -5.67 6.35
CA ASP A 92 -18.22 -5.97 7.78
C ASP A 92 -18.31 -4.69 8.63
N ILE A 93 -18.30 -4.86 9.95
CA ILE A 93 -18.40 -3.74 10.90
C ILE A 93 -17.23 -2.75 10.71
N LEU A 94 -16.02 -3.26 10.43
CA LEU A 94 -14.83 -2.45 10.22
C LEU A 94 -14.99 -1.56 8.99
N THR A 95 -15.31 -2.14 7.84
CA THR A 95 -15.42 -1.44 6.56
C THR A 95 -16.61 -0.49 6.52
N GLN A 96 -17.75 -0.85 7.11
CA GLN A 96 -18.91 0.06 7.24
C GLN A 96 -18.56 1.31 8.06
N ALA A 97 -17.87 1.14 9.19
CA ALA A 97 -17.45 2.26 10.03
C ALA A 97 -16.34 3.09 9.35
N ALA A 98 -15.38 2.44 8.68
CA ALA A 98 -14.31 3.12 7.95
C ALA A 98 -14.84 3.94 6.77
N TYR A 99 -15.87 3.45 6.08
CA TYR A 99 -16.51 4.17 4.99
C TYR A 99 -16.98 5.56 5.43
N GLN A 100 -17.64 5.65 6.59
CA GLN A 100 -18.15 6.93 7.11
C GLN A 100 -17.00 7.92 7.40
N LEU A 101 -15.89 7.43 7.95
CA LEU A 101 -14.69 8.26 8.18
C LEU A 101 -14.05 8.72 6.88
N LEU A 102 -13.92 7.82 5.89
CA LEU A 102 -13.32 8.11 4.59
C LEU A 102 -14.16 9.10 3.78
N LYS A 103 -15.49 8.96 3.81
CA LYS A 103 -16.44 9.88 3.18
C LYS A 103 -16.40 11.28 3.79
N GLY A 104 -16.17 11.39 5.10
CA GLY A 104 -15.97 12.67 5.78
C GLY A 104 -14.57 13.27 5.64
N ASN A 105 -13.62 12.55 5.03
CA ASN A 105 -12.22 12.96 4.94
C ASN A 105 -11.95 13.80 3.70
N ASN A 106 -11.97 15.13 3.85
CA ASN A 106 -11.70 16.08 2.77
C ASN A 106 -10.23 16.13 2.31
N SER A 107 -9.33 15.37 2.94
CA SER A 107 -7.90 15.31 2.55
C SER A 107 -7.62 14.25 1.49
N ILE A 108 -8.62 13.47 1.08
CA ILE A 108 -8.49 12.42 0.06
C ILE A 108 -9.59 12.54 -0.99
N ASN A 109 -9.31 12.05 -2.20
CA ASN A 109 -10.32 11.89 -3.24
C ASN A 109 -10.98 10.50 -3.09
N PHE A 110 -11.86 10.37 -2.09
CA PHE A 110 -12.55 9.11 -1.82
C PHE A 110 -13.67 8.84 -2.83
N ILE A 111 -13.61 7.70 -3.50
CA ILE A 111 -14.55 7.30 -4.57
C ILE A 111 -15.52 6.18 -4.13
N GLY A 112 -15.53 5.83 -2.85
CA GLY A 112 -16.42 4.79 -2.31
C GLY A 112 -15.78 3.40 -2.24
N ASN A 113 -16.64 2.39 -2.26
CA ASN A 113 -16.22 0.99 -2.15
C ASN A 113 -15.68 0.44 -3.48
N LEU A 114 -14.73 -0.48 -3.36
CA LEU A 114 -14.11 -1.23 -4.44
C LEU A 114 -14.32 -2.72 -4.21
N GLU A 115 -14.73 -3.46 -5.23
CA GLU A 115 -14.70 -4.92 -5.15
C GLU A 115 -13.29 -5.43 -5.50
N GLY A 116 -12.99 -6.69 -5.15
CA GLY A 116 -11.67 -7.27 -5.43
C GLY A 116 -11.25 -7.23 -6.91
N ARG A 117 -12.22 -7.24 -7.84
CA ARG A 117 -11.96 -7.07 -9.28
C ARG A 117 -11.46 -5.68 -9.66
N ASP A 118 -11.76 -4.67 -8.85
CA ASP A 118 -11.37 -3.28 -9.10
C ASP A 118 -9.91 -3.00 -8.74
N ALA A 119 -9.24 -3.93 -8.06
CA ALA A 119 -7.84 -3.76 -7.67
C ALA A 119 -6.88 -3.64 -8.87
N PHE A 120 -7.27 -4.20 -10.03
CA PHE A 120 -6.41 -4.31 -11.21
C PHE A 120 -6.84 -3.42 -12.38
N ASN A 121 -8.03 -2.80 -12.27
CA ASN A 121 -8.54 -1.88 -13.29
C ASN A 121 -8.20 -0.42 -12.94
N ASP A 122 -8.75 0.52 -13.70
CA ASP A 122 -8.41 1.94 -13.57
C ASP A 122 -9.30 2.69 -12.57
N LYS A 123 -10.17 1.99 -11.83
CA LYS A 123 -11.18 2.61 -10.96
C LYS A 123 -10.52 3.40 -9.82
N ALA A 124 -9.50 2.85 -9.16
CA ALA A 124 -8.81 3.49 -8.04
C ALA A 124 -7.29 3.48 -8.18
N ASP A 125 -6.61 4.48 -7.60
CA ASP A 125 -5.14 4.58 -7.50
C ASP A 125 -4.64 4.07 -6.15
N VAL A 126 -5.43 4.25 -5.10
CA VAL A 126 -5.15 3.82 -3.73
C VAL A 126 -6.28 2.91 -3.29
N MET A 127 -5.95 1.67 -2.92
CA MET A 127 -6.89 0.67 -2.43
C MET A 127 -6.60 0.41 -0.96
N VAL A 128 -7.59 0.64 -0.11
CA VAL A 128 -7.46 0.59 1.36
C VAL A 128 -8.19 -0.62 1.91
N CYS A 129 -7.54 -1.37 2.80
CA CYS A 129 -8.04 -2.55 3.50
C CYS A 129 -7.21 -2.81 4.77
N ASP A 130 -7.67 -3.73 5.60
CA ASP A 130 -6.84 -4.32 6.65
C ASP A 130 -5.76 -5.24 6.07
N GLY A 131 -4.74 -5.53 6.88
CA GLY A 131 -3.60 -6.32 6.44
C GLY A 131 -3.93 -7.79 6.19
N PHE A 132 -5.00 -8.33 6.77
CA PHE A 132 -5.43 -9.70 6.46
C PHE A 132 -5.95 -9.78 5.02
N THR A 133 -6.90 -8.90 4.67
CA THR A 133 -7.49 -8.79 3.34
C THR A 133 -6.45 -8.49 2.28
N GLY A 134 -5.62 -7.46 2.49
CA GLY A 134 -4.64 -7.04 1.49
C GLY A 134 -3.54 -8.07 1.26
N ASN A 135 -3.12 -8.79 2.31
CA ASN A 135 -2.13 -9.87 2.15
C ASN A 135 -2.70 -11.05 1.36
N ILE A 136 -3.98 -11.41 1.55
CA ILE A 136 -4.63 -12.45 0.74
C ILE A 136 -4.66 -12.05 -0.74
N ILE A 137 -5.07 -10.81 -1.05
CA ILE A 137 -5.09 -10.29 -2.43
C ILE A 137 -3.69 -10.33 -3.05
N LEU A 138 -2.68 -9.87 -2.31
CA LEU A 138 -1.29 -9.85 -2.76
C LEU A 138 -0.79 -11.27 -3.06
N LYS A 139 -0.96 -12.22 -2.14
CA LYS A 139 -0.50 -13.61 -2.33
C LYS A 139 -1.26 -14.34 -3.42
N MET A 140 -2.52 -14.01 -3.64
CA MET A 140 -3.29 -14.53 -4.78
C MET A 140 -2.71 -14.00 -6.11
N ALA A 141 -2.42 -12.71 -6.21
CA ALA A 141 -1.84 -12.10 -7.41
C ALA A 141 -0.45 -12.67 -7.73
N GLU A 142 0.42 -12.82 -6.71
CA GLU A 142 1.73 -13.48 -6.85
C GLU A 142 1.58 -14.93 -7.32
N SER A 143 0.64 -15.69 -6.75
CA SER A 143 0.40 -17.09 -7.14
C SER A 143 -0.05 -17.22 -8.59
N ILE A 144 -0.90 -16.31 -9.08
CA ILE A 144 -1.33 -16.27 -10.48
C ILE A 144 -0.15 -15.97 -11.40
N TYR A 145 0.73 -15.05 -11.00
CA TYR A 145 1.95 -14.76 -11.76
C TYR A 145 2.89 -15.97 -11.82
N ASP A 146 3.14 -16.63 -10.68
CA ASP A 146 3.99 -17.83 -10.63
C ASP A 146 3.44 -18.96 -11.51
N LEU A 147 2.11 -19.13 -11.55
CA LEU A 147 1.45 -20.07 -12.46
C LEU A 147 1.64 -19.67 -13.93
N ALA A 148 1.46 -18.39 -14.27
CA ALA A 148 1.70 -17.90 -15.63
C ALA A 148 3.13 -18.16 -16.10
N VAL A 149 4.12 -17.94 -15.22
CA VAL A 149 5.54 -18.25 -15.50
C VAL A 149 5.75 -19.75 -15.72
N LYS A 150 5.18 -20.61 -14.86
CA LYS A 150 5.29 -22.08 -14.99
C LYS A 150 4.67 -22.61 -16.28
N GLU A 151 3.56 -22.02 -16.70
CA GLU A 151 2.88 -22.35 -17.96
C GLU A 151 3.50 -21.66 -19.18
N ASN A 152 4.65 -20.99 -19.04
CA ASN A 152 5.35 -20.26 -20.11
C ASN A 152 4.49 -19.19 -20.79
N ILE A 153 3.57 -18.56 -20.05
CA ILE A 153 2.76 -17.44 -20.50
C ILE A 153 3.60 -16.17 -20.42
N ASP A 154 4.31 -15.83 -21.51
CA ASP A 154 5.01 -14.55 -21.63
C ASP A 154 4.04 -13.45 -22.04
N ASN A 155 3.66 -12.62 -21.07
CA ASN A 155 2.74 -11.52 -21.29
C ASN A 155 3.20 -10.27 -20.54
N LYS A 156 3.28 -9.16 -21.28
CA LYS A 156 3.76 -7.87 -20.77
C LYS A 156 3.02 -7.39 -19.52
N TYR A 157 1.72 -7.67 -19.39
CA TYR A 157 0.95 -7.30 -18.20
C TYR A 157 1.26 -8.22 -17.03
N PHE A 158 1.23 -9.54 -17.22
CA PHE A 158 1.54 -10.50 -16.14
C PHE A 158 2.96 -10.35 -15.60
N ASN A 159 3.95 -10.06 -16.46
CA ASN A 159 5.34 -9.83 -16.06
C ASN A 159 5.49 -8.65 -15.07
N ARG A 160 4.51 -7.75 -14.97
CA ARG A 160 4.49 -6.64 -14.02
C ARG A 160 4.10 -7.04 -12.61
N PHE A 161 3.72 -8.31 -12.37
CA PHE A 161 3.51 -8.85 -11.03
C PHE A 161 4.78 -9.45 -10.41
N ASN A 162 5.90 -9.43 -11.13
CA ASN A 162 7.20 -9.78 -10.55
C ASN A 162 7.60 -8.74 -9.49
N PHE A 163 7.58 -9.13 -8.21
CA PHE A 163 7.90 -8.23 -7.10
C PHE A 163 9.32 -7.65 -7.17
N GLU A 164 10.27 -8.35 -7.81
CA GLU A 164 11.67 -7.89 -7.86
C GLU A 164 11.82 -6.55 -8.58
N ILE A 165 10.93 -6.22 -9.52
CA ILE A 165 11.02 -4.99 -10.31
C ILE A 165 10.63 -3.73 -9.52
N TYR A 166 9.98 -3.89 -8.36
CA TYR A 166 9.54 -2.78 -7.53
C TYR A 166 10.42 -2.55 -6.30
N GLY A 167 11.38 -3.44 -6.01
CA GLY A 167 12.34 -3.20 -4.94
C GLY A 167 11.74 -3.26 -3.54
N GLY A 168 10.77 -4.14 -3.31
CA GLY A 168 10.16 -4.34 -2.00
C GLY A 168 9.13 -3.29 -1.60
N THR A 169 8.75 -3.35 -0.33
CA THR A 169 7.58 -2.70 0.21
C THR A 169 7.97 -1.59 1.18
N PRO A 170 7.64 -0.33 0.89
CA PRO A 170 7.90 0.76 1.81
C PRO A 170 6.92 0.70 2.99
N VAL A 171 7.45 0.91 4.20
CA VAL A 171 6.66 1.11 5.40
C VAL A 171 6.28 2.58 5.47
N LEU A 172 4.99 2.87 5.40
CA LEU A 172 4.46 4.22 5.52
C LEU A 172 4.10 4.53 6.97
N GLY A 173 4.28 5.79 7.37
CA GLY A 173 3.96 6.25 8.73
C GLY A 173 5.11 6.12 9.75
N VAL A 174 6.31 5.72 9.31
CA VAL A 174 7.55 5.77 10.11
C VAL A 174 8.34 7.06 9.83
N ALA A 175 9.15 7.50 10.79
CA ALA A 175 9.82 8.81 10.72
C ALA A 175 11.01 8.89 9.74
N LYS A 176 11.54 7.75 9.27
CA LYS A 176 12.63 7.65 8.29
C LYS A 176 12.34 6.52 7.30
N PRO A 177 12.88 6.56 6.06
CA PRO A 177 12.59 5.53 5.07
C PRO A 177 12.93 4.11 5.57
N VAL A 178 11.93 3.24 5.51
CA VAL A 178 12.05 1.80 5.81
C VAL A 178 11.46 1.01 4.65
N ILE A 179 12.21 0.05 4.12
CA ILE A 179 11.77 -0.81 3.02
C ILE A 179 11.99 -2.28 3.40
N ILE A 180 10.97 -3.08 3.18
CA ILE A 180 10.96 -4.52 3.46
C ILE A 180 11.01 -5.26 2.13
N GLY A 181 12.08 -6.00 1.88
CA GLY A 181 12.22 -6.87 0.72
C GLY A 181 11.56 -8.21 0.98
N HIS A 182 11.18 -8.92 -0.09
CA HIS A 182 10.71 -10.30 0.03
C HIS A 182 11.87 -11.20 0.47
N GLY A 183 11.62 -12.24 1.28
CA GLY A 183 12.67 -13.14 1.78
C GLY A 183 13.47 -13.92 0.71
N ILE A 184 13.01 -13.91 -0.54
CA ILE A 184 13.68 -14.50 -1.71
C ILE A 184 14.30 -13.43 -2.63
N SER A 185 14.46 -12.21 -2.14
CA SER A 185 15.01 -11.09 -2.92
C SER A 185 16.46 -11.32 -3.34
N HIS A 186 16.75 -11.12 -4.62
CA HIS A 186 18.10 -11.14 -5.16
C HIS A 186 18.62 -9.73 -5.49
N ARG A 187 19.77 -9.67 -6.18
CA ARG A 187 20.48 -8.42 -6.53
C ARG A 187 19.57 -7.35 -7.17
N ILE A 188 18.60 -7.76 -8.00
CA ILE A 188 17.69 -6.84 -8.70
C ILE A 188 16.75 -6.18 -7.69
N SER A 189 16.14 -6.98 -6.81
CA SER A 189 15.28 -6.47 -5.74
C SER A 189 16.03 -5.49 -4.84
N PHE A 190 17.26 -5.80 -4.41
CA PHE A 190 18.06 -4.88 -3.57
C PHE A 190 18.45 -3.58 -4.30
N ALA A 191 18.78 -3.62 -5.59
CA ALA A 191 19.04 -2.42 -6.37
C ALA A 191 17.79 -1.52 -6.41
N ASN A 192 16.64 -2.11 -6.74
CA ASN A 192 15.37 -1.38 -6.76
C ASN A 192 14.95 -0.88 -5.36
N MET A 193 15.27 -1.61 -4.28
CA MET A 193 15.04 -1.12 -2.90
C MET A 193 15.79 0.20 -2.66
N ILE A 194 17.04 0.29 -3.11
CA ILE A 194 17.84 1.52 -2.97
C ILE A 194 17.18 2.67 -3.76
N ASP A 195 16.70 2.41 -4.97
CA ASP A 195 16.02 3.41 -5.79
C ASP A 195 14.72 3.90 -5.13
N VAL A 196 13.91 2.99 -4.56
CA VAL A 196 12.71 3.36 -3.80
C VAL A 196 13.10 4.20 -2.58
N ALA A 197 14.15 3.84 -1.85
CA ALA A 197 14.61 4.62 -0.69
C ALA A 197 15.08 6.02 -1.10
N ALA A 198 15.87 6.12 -2.15
CA ALA A 198 16.31 7.40 -2.71
C ALA A 198 15.11 8.25 -3.14
N LYS A 199 14.14 7.64 -3.82
CA LYS A 199 12.90 8.32 -4.23
C LYS A 199 12.08 8.82 -3.04
N MET A 200 11.96 8.04 -1.96
CA MET A 200 11.28 8.49 -0.73
C MET A 200 11.98 9.69 -0.09
N VAL A 201 13.31 9.71 -0.10
CA VAL A 201 14.11 10.85 0.40
C VAL A 201 13.92 12.07 -0.49
N HIS A 202 14.10 11.93 -1.80
CA HIS A 202 14.05 13.06 -2.75
C HIS A 202 12.65 13.68 -2.87
N THR A 203 11.59 12.88 -2.75
CA THR A 203 10.21 13.36 -2.85
C THR A 203 9.66 13.94 -1.55
N HIS A 204 10.42 13.81 -0.45
CA HIS A 204 10.03 14.19 0.91
C HIS A 204 8.69 13.58 1.33
N VAL A 205 8.41 12.35 0.89
CA VAL A 205 7.09 11.71 1.12
C VAL A 205 6.77 11.58 2.61
N LEU A 206 7.78 11.33 3.47
CA LEU A 206 7.58 11.20 4.91
C LEU A 206 7.15 12.51 5.58
N ASP A 207 7.75 13.64 5.17
CA ASP A 207 7.39 14.95 5.68
C ASP A 207 5.97 15.33 5.23
N LYS A 208 5.62 15.03 3.98
CA LYS A 208 4.28 15.24 3.45
C LYS A 208 3.24 14.37 4.15
N VAL A 209 3.56 13.10 4.45
CA VAL A 209 2.72 12.22 5.28
C VAL A 209 2.51 12.84 6.65
N LYS A 210 3.58 13.30 7.32
CA LYS A 210 3.46 13.97 8.63
C LYS A 210 2.51 15.17 8.58
N GLN A 211 2.69 16.05 7.59
CA GLN A 211 1.82 17.22 7.41
C GLN A 211 0.37 16.83 7.15
N ALA A 212 0.13 15.81 6.33
CA ALA A 212 -1.23 15.35 6.02
C ALA A 212 -1.92 14.72 7.23
N ILE A 213 -1.21 13.90 8.01
CA ILE A 213 -1.73 13.29 9.25
C ILE A 213 -2.04 14.36 10.30
N GLN A 214 -1.22 15.41 10.41
CA GLN A 214 -1.48 16.52 11.34
C GLN A 214 -2.75 17.31 10.98
N LYS A 215 -3.15 17.36 9.70
CA LYS A 215 -4.38 18.02 9.24
C LYS A 215 -5.65 17.20 9.49
N LEU A 216 -5.52 15.91 9.83
CA LEU A 216 -6.66 15.05 10.19
C LEU A 216 -7.11 15.22 11.66
N ARG A 217 -6.30 15.90 12.48
CA ARG A 217 -6.61 16.23 13.87
C ARG A 217 -7.49 17.48 13.92
#